data_AF-A0A0L1KIF1-F1
#
_entry.id   AF-A0A0L1KIF1-F1
#
_cell.length_a   1.000
_cell.length_b   1.000
_cell.length_c   1.000
_cell.angle_alpha   90.00
_cell.angle_beta   90.00
_cell.angle_gamma   90.00
#
_symmetry.space_group_name_H-M   'P 1'
#
loop_
_entity.id
_entity.type
_entity.pdbx_description
1 polymer ?
#
loop_
_entity_poly.entity_id
_entity_poly.type
_entity_poly.pdbx_seq_one_letter_code
_entity_poly.pdbx_strand_id
1 'polypeptide(L)'
;MRRLLDPSVKLRVSFSRGICLPQAENLPSHFGEMTTRIRRVHDIALLTWAIHRLEKFDRPMRWDKVYFRDDLKAKLCVFYKDARSFFLRQDKVFFLNLKSDTVQLKRTGKIQNLDAVQLSDVLHSSLPPLGCLPLELLALLAHRSHPNKVLDVFEKSSTLQKHFTIVTNKYHQQFFYRKSEIQFATGHFFCANNSVAIALEAAARLLPTVPSYWVPISMCIQRVPLQHQSFIQNHGYRKIEGVLCGQLESAYYRRALFIRRTENCPPWKDILKCTNRYDGYDISPMRALKIAFCIPDQPTSLQKCWKGLFPSIRTWFAQFPAYSLTEIAHMFPKAIHLDANGYLRSVVRQQATSMKIGKPLDDVDEGDFDTAINDPANEALKNTLISLVSEPSKTFFTRNDSFQHLEHRREVADGRFYTKDEIYALILQCIQPEERISWTVILERLDELPNVDKQKLNDTINGLFIRATARFLRFILENQPCPVKVHEKSTPGKSGYEVFFGRGDLHAPAEGNEYLDPTKLLSEVCQQVKNAHMKLRGREHTFVGLSLVASRLPLQVHIALKAFGGLAQFIKANDHILSLDRKGVISFRDESRSREES
;
A
#
# COMPACT_ATOMS: atom_id res chain seq x y z
N MET A 1 74.71 21.18 4.65
CA MET A 1 73.59 21.32 3.68
C MET A 1 72.36 21.73 4.51
N ARG A 2 71.85 22.97 4.50
CA ARG A 2 71.03 23.62 3.45
C ARG A 2 70.05 22.59 2.84
N ARG A 3 68.73 22.70 2.85
CA ARG A 3 67.84 23.86 2.88
C ARG A 3 66.37 23.37 2.97
N LEU A 4 65.52 24.22 3.55
CA LEU A 4 64.14 24.53 3.17
C LEU A 4 63.06 23.45 3.37
N LEU A 5 62.41 23.50 4.55
CA LEU A 5 60.96 23.33 4.62
C LEU A 5 60.31 24.67 4.20
N ASP A 6 59.52 24.60 3.14
CA ASP A 6 58.79 25.70 2.52
C ASP A 6 57.68 26.23 3.46
N PRO A 7 57.63 27.54 3.80
CA PRO A 7 56.58 28.13 4.64
C PRO A 7 55.23 28.37 3.93
N SER A 8 55.01 27.86 2.72
CA SER A 8 53.85 28.24 1.90
C SER A 8 52.65 27.29 1.91
N VAL A 9 52.66 26.15 2.62
CA VAL A 9 51.42 25.36 2.82
C VAL A 9 50.68 25.84 4.06
N LYS A 10 50.16 27.07 3.98
CA LYS A 10 48.98 27.45 4.76
C LYS A 10 47.82 26.61 4.24
N LEU A 11 47.50 25.50 4.93
CA LEU A 11 46.18 24.90 4.88
C LEU A 11 45.17 25.93 5.38
N ARG A 12 44.79 26.85 4.49
CA ARG A 12 43.55 27.60 4.58
C ARG A 12 42.45 26.56 4.51
N VAL A 13 41.94 26.17 5.67
CA VAL A 13 40.60 25.59 5.80
C VAL A 13 39.64 26.68 5.35
N SER A 14 39.41 26.72 4.04
CA SER A 14 38.33 27.49 3.45
C SER A 14 37.05 26.70 3.70
N PHE A 15 36.20 27.22 4.58
CA PHE A 15 34.79 26.85 4.66
C PHE A 15 34.12 27.27 3.36
N SER A 16 34.30 26.48 2.31
CA SER A 16 33.61 26.63 1.05
C SER A 16 32.64 25.48 0.90
N ARG A 17 31.35 25.83 0.76
CA ARG A 17 30.29 25.00 0.20
C ARG A 17 30.08 23.69 0.97
N GLY A 18 29.13 23.72 1.91
CA GLY A 18 28.50 22.51 2.41
C GLY A 18 27.81 21.76 1.26
N ILE A 19 28.60 20.99 0.52
CA ILE A 19 28.13 19.90 -0.31
C ILE A 19 27.49 18.95 0.68
N CYS A 20 26.16 18.82 0.60
CA CYS A 20 25.53 17.60 1.06
C CYS A 20 26.24 16.46 0.32
N LEU A 21 27.06 15.69 1.03
CA LEU A 21 27.23 14.30 0.66
C LEU A 21 25.99 13.57 1.19
N PRO A 22 25.19 13.00 0.28
CA PRO A 22 24.50 11.78 0.66
C PRO A 22 24.62 10.75 -0.45
N GLN A 23 25.10 9.56 -0.08
CA GLN A 23 24.59 8.32 -0.65
C GLN A 23 23.06 8.40 -0.64
N ALA A 24 22.43 8.54 -1.80
CA ALA A 24 20.97 8.48 -1.92
C ALA A 24 20.56 8.07 -3.33
N GLU A 25 20.89 6.85 -3.72
CA GLU A 25 20.15 6.09 -4.74
C GLU A 25 18.72 5.77 -4.24
N ASN A 26 17.94 6.76 -3.79
CA ASN A 26 16.70 6.46 -3.07
C ASN A 26 15.43 6.65 -3.88
N LEU A 27 15.45 7.36 -5.01
CA LEU A 27 14.41 7.29 -6.04
C LEU A 27 15.09 7.41 -7.42
N PRO A 28 15.07 6.37 -8.26
CA PRO A 28 15.60 6.41 -9.61
C PRO A 28 15.06 7.62 -10.41
N SER A 29 15.96 8.31 -11.11
CA SER A 29 15.61 9.29 -12.16
C SER A 29 14.73 8.68 -13.25
N HIS A 30 14.74 7.35 -13.39
CA HIS A 30 14.00 6.55 -14.36
C HIS A 30 12.47 6.53 -14.17
N PHE A 31 11.92 7.13 -13.12
CA PHE A 31 10.47 7.16 -12.90
C PHE A 31 9.75 8.37 -13.51
N GLY A 32 10.45 9.22 -14.27
CA GLY A 32 9.86 10.25 -15.13
C GLY A 32 8.76 11.10 -14.47
N GLU A 33 7.53 10.99 -14.98
CA GLU A 33 6.36 11.70 -14.44
C GLU A 33 6.07 11.40 -12.96
N MET A 34 6.34 10.19 -12.47
CA MET A 34 6.11 9.78 -11.08
C MET A 34 7.00 10.54 -10.10
N THR A 35 8.28 10.69 -10.41
CA THR A 35 9.21 11.50 -9.62
C THR A 35 8.75 12.96 -9.57
N THR A 36 8.24 13.48 -10.69
CA THR A 36 7.70 14.85 -10.76
C THR A 36 6.46 15.01 -9.87
N ARG A 37 5.56 14.03 -9.87
CA ARG A 37 4.36 14.02 -9.01
C ARG A 37 4.74 13.96 -7.53
N ILE A 38 5.62 13.03 -7.14
CA ILE A 38 6.14 12.91 -5.77
C ILE A 38 6.75 14.24 -5.32
N ARG A 39 7.60 14.84 -6.17
CA ARG A 39 8.22 16.15 -5.91
C ARG A 39 7.16 17.23 -5.67
N ARG A 40 6.17 17.37 -6.57
CA ARG A 40 5.11 18.40 -6.44
C ARG A 40 4.28 18.25 -5.16
N VAL A 41 4.04 17.03 -4.68
CA VAL A 41 3.35 16.82 -3.40
C VAL A 41 4.24 17.24 -2.22
N HIS A 42 5.55 16.94 -2.26
CA HIS A 42 6.51 17.42 -1.25
C HIS A 42 6.72 18.94 -1.30
N ASP A 43 6.61 19.54 -2.49
CA ASP A 43 6.73 21.00 -2.67
C ASP A 43 5.75 21.75 -1.78
N ILE A 44 4.54 21.22 -1.59
CA ILE A 44 3.54 21.84 -0.71
C ILE A 44 4.05 21.93 0.74
N ALA A 45 4.69 20.88 1.25
CA ALA A 45 5.25 20.87 2.59
C ALA A 45 6.48 21.80 2.71
N LEU A 46 7.36 21.78 1.71
CA LEU A 46 8.54 22.64 1.64
C LEU A 46 8.15 24.13 1.54
N LEU A 47 7.18 24.47 0.69
CA LEU A 47 6.64 25.82 0.52
C LEU A 47 6.00 26.31 1.80
N THR A 48 5.10 25.53 2.39
CA THR A 48 4.43 25.89 3.66
C THR A 48 5.45 26.20 4.75
N TRP A 49 6.48 25.35 4.88
CA TRP A 49 7.52 25.55 5.89
C TRP A 49 8.38 26.79 5.62
N ALA A 50 8.83 26.96 4.38
CA ALA A 50 9.69 28.08 4.00
C ALA A 50 8.96 29.42 4.14
N ILE A 51 7.70 29.51 3.72
CA ILE A 51 6.89 30.72 3.82
C ILE A 51 6.68 31.09 5.29
N HIS A 52 6.20 30.14 6.11
CA HIS A 52 5.97 30.40 7.54
C HIS A 52 7.25 30.89 8.25
N ARG A 53 8.41 30.36 7.86
CA ARG A 53 9.69 30.85 8.38
C ARG A 53 9.99 32.26 7.90
N LEU A 54 9.90 32.54 6.62
CA LEU A 54 10.25 33.86 6.08
C LEU A 54 9.28 34.97 6.51
N GLU A 55 7.99 34.67 6.71
CA GLU A 55 7.01 35.63 7.25
C GLU A 55 7.36 36.07 8.67
N LYS A 56 7.89 35.17 9.50
CA LYS A 56 8.28 35.51 10.88
C LYS A 56 9.39 36.57 10.96
N PHE A 57 10.24 36.69 9.95
CA PHE A 57 11.45 37.52 10.02
C PHE A 57 11.37 38.82 9.22
N ASP A 58 10.32 39.04 8.42
CA ASP A 58 10.02 40.20 7.54
C ASP A 58 11.25 40.90 6.87
N ARG A 59 12.33 40.16 6.68
CA ARG A 59 13.61 40.64 6.15
C ARG A 59 14.23 39.55 5.27
N PRO A 60 15.05 39.92 4.27
CA PRO A 60 15.83 38.97 3.51
C PRO A 60 16.65 38.07 4.44
N MET A 61 16.50 36.76 4.29
CA MET A 61 17.22 35.76 5.06
C MET A 61 18.21 35.06 4.14
N ARG A 62 19.42 34.75 4.62
CA ARG A 62 20.30 33.88 3.83
C ARG A 62 19.64 32.51 3.62
N TRP A 63 19.60 32.00 2.40
CA TRP A 63 18.88 30.76 2.10
C TRP A 63 19.41 29.54 2.87
N ASP A 64 20.68 29.54 3.25
CA ASP A 64 21.34 28.49 4.05
C ASP A 64 20.95 28.54 5.53
N LYS A 65 20.37 29.66 5.98
CA LYS A 65 19.83 29.86 7.33
C LYS A 65 18.33 29.55 7.42
N VAL A 66 17.66 29.26 6.31
CA VAL A 66 16.27 28.77 6.33
C VAL A 66 16.29 27.33 6.85
N TYR A 67 16.10 27.16 8.15
CA TYR A 67 16.17 25.84 8.80
C TYR A 67 14.93 25.00 8.47
N PHE A 68 15.12 24.01 7.60
CA PHE A 68 14.17 22.93 7.37
C PHE A 68 14.33 21.84 8.44
N ARG A 69 13.22 21.22 8.84
CA ARG A 69 13.26 20.00 9.66
C ARG A 69 14.04 18.90 8.94
N ASP A 70 14.64 17.97 9.70
CA ASP A 70 15.44 16.86 9.16
C ASP A 70 14.74 16.08 8.05
N ASP A 71 13.44 15.79 8.20
CA ASP A 71 12.63 15.08 7.21
C ASP A 71 12.47 15.86 5.91
N LEU A 72 12.21 17.17 6.00
CA LEU A 72 12.10 18.07 4.84
C LEU A 72 13.47 18.32 4.19
N LYS A 73 14.53 18.43 4.98
CA LYS A 73 15.91 18.58 4.49
C LYS A 73 16.31 17.37 3.65
N ALA A 74 15.97 16.15 4.09
CA ALA A 74 16.20 14.95 3.30
C ALA A 74 15.48 14.99 1.94
N LYS A 75 14.22 15.43 1.89
CA LYS A 75 13.47 15.58 0.63
C LYS A 75 14.06 16.65 -0.27
N LEU A 76 14.48 17.77 0.30
CA LEU A 76 15.13 18.86 -0.40
C LEU A 76 16.47 18.40 -1.02
N CYS A 77 17.29 17.64 -0.31
CA CYS A 77 18.49 17.03 -0.87
C CYS A 77 18.18 16.05 -2.00
N VAL A 78 17.15 15.20 -1.85
CA VAL A 78 16.76 14.22 -2.87
C VAL A 78 16.27 14.87 -4.16
N PHE A 79 15.39 15.88 -4.09
CA PHE A 79 14.74 16.45 -5.28
C PHE A 79 15.43 17.70 -5.83
N TYR A 80 16.16 18.43 -5.01
CA TYR A 80 16.71 19.74 -5.34
C TYR A 80 18.23 19.84 -5.13
N LYS A 81 18.89 18.83 -4.54
CA LYS A 81 20.29 18.86 -4.07
C LYS A 81 20.51 19.82 -2.90
N ASP A 82 20.03 21.06 -2.99
CA ASP A 82 20.17 22.10 -1.97
C ASP A 82 18.98 23.08 -1.92
N ALA A 83 18.99 23.96 -0.92
CA ALA A 83 17.91 24.92 -0.69
C ALA A 83 17.89 26.00 -1.77
N ARG A 84 19.06 26.37 -2.30
CA ARG A 84 19.19 27.34 -3.38
C ARG A 84 18.42 26.88 -4.62
N SER A 85 18.60 25.64 -5.02
CA SER A 85 17.95 25.03 -6.18
C SER A 85 16.43 24.89 -5.99
N PHE A 86 16.00 24.62 -4.75
CA PHE A 86 14.57 24.67 -4.40
C PHE A 86 14.01 26.08 -4.61
N PHE A 87 14.62 27.10 -4.00
CA PHE A 87 14.12 28.47 -4.13
C PHE A 87 14.17 28.99 -5.56
N LEU A 88 15.21 28.66 -6.34
CA LEU A 88 15.33 29.03 -7.75
C LEU A 88 14.17 28.50 -8.60
N ARG A 89 13.65 27.31 -8.27
CA ARG A 89 12.50 26.71 -8.95
C ARG A 89 11.16 27.24 -8.45
N GLN A 90 11.15 27.99 -7.36
CA GLN A 90 9.97 28.61 -6.75
C GLN A 90 10.02 30.14 -6.92
N ASP A 91 10.56 30.60 -8.05
CA ASP A 91 10.76 32.00 -8.40
C ASP A 91 9.45 32.80 -8.40
N LYS A 92 8.30 32.18 -8.64
CA LYS A 92 6.98 32.85 -8.52
C LYS A 92 6.66 33.29 -7.08
N VAL A 93 7.22 32.62 -6.08
CA VAL A 93 6.94 32.84 -4.65
C VAL A 93 8.06 33.63 -3.97
N PHE A 94 9.32 33.36 -4.34
CA PHE A 94 10.49 33.93 -3.68
C PHE A 94 11.28 34.87 -4.58
N PHE A 95 11.81 35.94 -3.98
CA PHE A 95 12.83 36.78 -4.57
C PHE A 95 14.19 36.33 -4.04
N LEU A 96 15.12 36.08 -4.96
CA LEU A 96 16.47 35.63 -4.66
C LEU A 96 17.48 36.71 -5.03
N ASN A 97 18.25 37.16 -4.05
CA ASN A 97 19.41 37.99 -4.29
C ASN A 97 20.65 37.09 -4.36
N LEU A 98 21.07 36.78 -5.58
CA LEU A 98 22.21 35.91 -5.85
C LEU A 98 23.56 36.49 -5.40
N LYS A 99 23.66 37.81 -5.15
CA LYS A 99 24.90 38.45 -4.69
C LYS A 99 25.09 38.32 -3.18
N SER A 100 23.99 38.30 -2.42
CA SER A 100 24.02 38.22 -0.94
C SER A 100 23.58 36.86 -0.41
N ASP A 101 23.32 35.90 -1.30
CA ASP A 101 22.76 34.58 -0.98
C ASP A 101 21.48 34.64 -0.13
N THR A 102 20.67 35.70 -0.34
CA THR A 102 19.43 35.91 0.42
C THR A 102 18.19 35.56 -0.37
N VAL A 103 17.19 35.10 0.37
CA VAL A 103 15.84 34.79 -0.06
C VAL A 103 14.84 35.60 0.77
N GLN A 104 13.82 36.11 0.11
CA GLN A 104 12.67 36.74 0.74
C GLN A 104 11.40 36.37 -0.01
N LEU A 105 10.25 36.51 0.64
CA LEU A 105 8.97 36.38 -0.05
C LEU A 105 8.79 37.53 -1.04
N LYS A 106 8.33 37.23 -2.26
CA LYS A 106 7.96 38.28 -3.20
C LYS A 106 6.83 39.10 -2.59
N ARG A 107 7.07 40.41 -2.45
CA ARG A 107 6.03 41.39 -2.18
C ARG A 107 5.42 41.77 -3.52
N THR A 108 4.49 40.96 -4.03
CA THR A 108 3.53 41.49 -5.00
C THR A 108 2.73 42.56 -4.28
N GLY A 109 2.65 43.77 -4.83
CA GLY A 109 1.75 44.81 -4.30
C GLY A 109 0.36 44.20 -4.08
N LYS A 110 -0.37 44.67 -3.06
CA LYS A 110 -1.74 44.22 -2.77
C LYS A 110 -2.56 44.29 -4.06
N ILE A 111 -2.71 43.18 -4.78
CA ILE A 111 -3.61 43.14 -5.93
C ILE A 111 -4.99 43.20 -5.33
N GLN A 112 -5.61 44.37 -5.46
CA GLN A 112 -6.89 44.66 -4.81
C GLN A 112 -8.03 43.78 -5.33
N ASN A 113 -7.89 43.11 -6.48
CA ASN A 113 -8.91 42.24 -7.05
C ASN A 113 -8.30 40.89 -7.46
N LEU A 114 -8.44 39.88 -6.58
CA LEU A 114 -8.29 38.48 -6.96
C LEU A 114 -9.58 38.10 -7.67
N ASP A 115 -9.51 37.63 -8.90
CA ASP A 115 -10.66 37.13 -9.65
C ASP A 115 -10.65 35.61 -9.82
N ALA A 116 -11.71 35.06 -10.41
CA ALA A 116 -11.86 33.63 -10.60
C ALA A 116 -10.84 33.03 -11.59
N VAL A 117 -10.38 33.80 -12.58
CA VAL A 117 -9.41 33.34 -13.59
C VAL A 117 -8.04 33.19 -12.93
N GLN A 118 -7.60 34.22 -12.20
CA GLN A 118 -6.35 34.21 -11.45
C GLN A 118 -6.33 33.08 -10.42
N LEU A 119 -7.43 32.88 -9.67
CA LEU A 119 -7.53 31.78 -8.71
C LEU A 119 -7.48 30.41 -9.42
N SER A 120 -8.12 30.29 -10.58
CA SER A 120 -8.06 29.08 -11.41
C SER A 120 -6.62 28.77 -11.85
N ASP A 121 -5.89 29.78 -12.34
CA ASP A 121 -4.50 29.63 -12.79
C ASP A 121 -3.57 29.19 -11.64
N VAL A 122 -3.75 29.77 -10.45
CA VAL A 122 -2.98 29.37 -9.26
C VAL A 122 -3.31 27.94 -8.86
N LEU A 123 -4.59 27.55 -8.82
CA LEU A 123 -5.01 26.19 -8.52
C LEU A 123 -4.47 25.19 -9.56
N HIS A 124 -4.58 25.48 -10.85
CA HIS A 124 -4.07 24.60 -11.89
C HIS A 124 -2.55 24.42 -11.86
N SER A 125 -1.81 25.50 -11.56
CA SER A 125 -0.35 25.48 -11.51
C SER A 125 0.23 24.90 -10.23
N SER A 126 -0.46 25.08 -9.10
CA SER A 126 0.08 24.76 -7.77
C SER A 126 -0.53 23.52 -7.13
N LEU A 127 -1.75 23.11 -7.52
CA LEU A 127 -2.40 21.94 -6.94
C LEU A 127 -1.84 20.65 -7.57
N PRO A 128 -1.06 19.84 -6.83
CA PRO A 128 -0.52 18.59 -7.36
C PRO A 128 -1.64 17.58 -7.63
N PRO A 129 -1.50 16.71 -8.64
CA PRO A 129 -2.37 15.53 -8.78
C PRO A 129 -2.35 14.70 -7.49
N LEU A 130 -3.52 14.23 -7.05
CA LEU A 130 -3.78 13.44 -5.83
C LEU A 130 -3.54 14.18 -4.50
N GLY A 131 -3.01 15.41 -4.54
CA GLY A 131 -2.75 16.18 -3.34
C GLY A 131 -3.76 17.30 -3.12
N CYS A 132 -3.51 18.09 -2.09
CA CYS A 132 -4.36 19.19 -1.67
C CYS A 132 -3.55 20.46 -1.39
N LEU A 133 -4.21 21.62 -1.49
CA LEU A 133 -3.66 22.90 -1.05
C LEU A 133 -4.44 23.41 0.17
N PRO A 134 -3.78 23.68 1.31
CA PRO A 134 -4.39 24.41 2.41
C PRO A 134 -4.80 25.81 1.94
N LEU A 135 -5.94 26.31 2.43
CA LEU A 135 -6.44 27.64 2.10
C LEU A 135 -5.41 28.74 2.37
N GLU A 136 -4.70 28.67 3.49
CA GLU A 136 -3.70 29.67 3.88
C GLU A 136 -2.56 29.71 2.87
N LEU A 137 -2.08 28.55 2.42
CA LEU A 137 -1.06 28.49 1.38
C LEU A 137 -1.60 28.97 0.03
N LEU A 138 -2.83 28.61 -0.33
CA LEU A 138 -3.44 29.08 -1.58
C LEU A 138 -3.59 30.61 -1.58
N ALA A 139 -4.01 31.20 -0.46
CA ALA A 139 -4.12 32.65 -0.30
C ALA A 139 -2.76 33.35 -0.48
N LEU A 140 -1.70 32.74 0.04
CA LEU A 140 -0.32 33.22 -0.16
C LEU A 140 0.11 33.13 -1.63
N LEU A 141 -0.16 32.02 -2.30
CA LEU A 141 0.16 31.80 -3.71
C LEU A 141 -0.69 32.69 -4.65
N ALA A 142 -1.93 33.00 -4.26
CA ALA A 142 -2.85 33.92 -4.93
C ALA A 142 -2.54 35.39 -4.57
N HIS A 143 -1.30 35.79 -4.81
CA HIS A 143 -0.81 37.17 -4.62
C HIS A 143 -0.92 37.69 -3.17
N ARG A 144 -0.75 36.81 -2.18
CA ARG A 144 -0.91 37.13 -0.74
C ARG A 144 -2.28 37.75 -0.43
N SER A 145 -3.32 37.20 -1.05
CA SER A 145 -4.71 37.53 -0.75
C SER A 145 -5.10 37.10 0.67
N HIS A 146 -6.22 37.61 1.17
CA HIS A 146 -6.81 37.12 2.41
C HIS A 146 -7.52 35.77 2.16
N PRO A 147 -7.42 34.79 3.08
CA PRO A 147 -8.14 33.51 3.00
C PRO A 147 -9.64 33.66 2.68
N ASN A 148 -10.34 34.57 3.36
CA ASN A 148 -11.77 34.81 3.13
C ASN A 148 -12.07 35.26 1.70
N LYS A 149 -11.20 36.08 1.10
CA LYS A 149 -11.35 36.53 -0.29
C LYS A 149 -11.21 35.38 -1.27
N VAL A 150 -10.28 34.45 -1.02
CA VAL A 150 -10.11 33.25 -1.85
C VAL A 150 -11.37 32.38 -1.79
N LEU A 151 -11.93 32.19 -0.59
CA LEU A 151 -13.20 31.48 -0.41
C LEU A 151 -14.35 32.18 -1.14
N ASP A 152 -14.52 33.49 -0.94
CA ASP A 152 -15.58 34.27 -1.59
C ASP A 152 -15.53 34.14 -3.12
N VAL A 153 -14.34 34.25 -3.72
CA VAL A 153 -14.15 34.11 -5.18
C VAL A 153 -14.48 32.69 -5.63
N PHE A 154 -14.09 31.68 -4.85
CA PHE A 154 -14.39 30.29 -5.15
C PHE A 154 -15.88 29.97 -5.05
N GLU A 155 -16.52 30.39 -3.97
CA GLU A 155 -17.94 30.14 -3.68
C GLU A 155 -18.87 30.85 -4.68
N LYS A 156 -18.46 32.01 -5.19
CA LYS A 156 -19.21 32.76 -6.22
C LYS A 156 -18.96 32.29 -7.65
N SER A 157 -17.99 31.40 -7.90
CA SER A 157 -17.60 30.97 -9.23
C SER A 157 -18.02 29.52 -9.53
N SER A 158 -19.06 29.36 -10.35
CA SER A 158 -19.49 28.05 -10.85
C SER A 158 -18.40 27.35 -11.68
N THR A 159 -17.58 28.13 -12.40
CA THR A 159 -16.45 27.61 -13.19
C THR A 159 -15.40 26.95 -12.31
N LEU A 160 -15.03 27.56 -11.17
CA LEU A 160 -14.07 26.97 -10.24
C LEU A 160 -14.64 25.69 -9.61
N GLN A 161 -15.90 25.71 -9.17
CA GLN A 161 -16.58 24.56 -8.56
C GLN A 161 -16.84 23.41 -9.53
N LYS A 162 -16.76 23.66 -10.84
CA LYS A 162 -16.79 22.61 -11.87
C LYS A 162 -15.54 21.71 -11.79
N HIS A 163 -14.38 22.29 -11.50
CA HIS A 163 -13.08 21.61 -11.59
C HIS A 163 -12.47 21.28 -10.23
N PHE A 164 -12.85 22.01 -9.19
CA PHE A 164 -12.25 21.92 -7.86
C PHE A 164 -13.32 21.76 -6.78
N THR A 165 -12.91 21.29 -5.62
CA THR A 165 -13.77 21.14 -4.44
C THR A 165 -13.01 21.51 -3.16
N ILE A 166 -13.74 21.91 -2.13
CA ILE A 166 -13.18 22.21 -0.80
C ILE A 166 -13.57 21.07 0.15
N VAL A 167 -12.62 20.65 0.98
CA VAL A 167 -12.86 19.72 2.10
C VAL A 167 -12.32 20.33 3.37
N THR A 168 -13.13 20.27 4.43
CA THR A 168 -12.79 20.81 5.75
C THR A 168 -12.37 19.69 6.67
N ASN A 169 -11.22 19.82 7.32
CA ASN A 169 -10.77 18.83 8.28
C ASN A 169 -11.44 18.98 9.66
N LYS A 170 -11.17 18.04 10.56
CA LYS A 170 -11.68 18.06 11.96
C LYS A 170 -11.25 19.27 12.80
N TYR A 171 -10.29 20.06 12.30
CA TYR A 171 -9.79 21.29 12.92
C TYR A 171 -10.33 22.54 12.21
N HIS A 172 -11.36 22.40 11.38
CA HIS A 172 -11.94 23.47 10.57
C HIS A 172 -10.99 24.12 9.56
N GLN A 173 -9.88 23.47 9.22
CA GLN A 173 -8.98 23.92 8.16
C GLN A 173 -9.51 23.45 6.81
N GLN A 174 -9.50 24.34 5.82
CA GLN A 174 -10.03 24.08 4.49
C GLN A 174 -8.91 23.72 3.51
N PHE A 175 -9.17 22.70 2.70
CA PHE A 175 -8.25 22.17 1.71
C PHE A 175 -8.91 22.10 0.34
N PHE A 176 -8.22 22.58 -0.68
CA PHE A 176 -8.66 22.53 -2.06
C PHE A 176 -8.16 21.26 -2.73
N TYR A 177 -9.04 20.63 -3.51
CA TYR A 177 -8.82 19.41 -4.26
C TYR A 177 -9.31 19.55 -5.70
N ARG A 178 -8.77 18.74 -6.61
CA ARG A 178 -9.38 18.53 -7.92
C ARG A 178 -10.65 17.72 -7.73
N LYS A 179 -11.74 18.11 -8.39
CA LYS A 179 -13.04 17.46 -8.24
C LYS A 179 -13.00 15.99 -8.69
N SER A 180 -12.22 15.68 -9.72
CA SER A 180 -11.96 14.31 -10.20
C SER A 180 -11.24 13.43 -9.16
N GLU A 181 -10.67 14.02 -8.11
CA GLU A 181 -9.89 13.33 -7.08
C GLU A 181 -10.59 13.35 -5.73
N ILE A 182 -11.90 13.66 -5.68
CA ILE A 182 -12.66 13.78 -4.43
C ILE A 182 -12.63 12.51 -3.56
N GLN A 183 -12.52 11.34 -4.19
CA GLN A 183 -12.34 10.06 -3.49
C GLN A 183 -11.07 10.00 -2.63
N PHE A 184 -10.02 10.76 -2.99
CA PHE A 184 -8.81 10.92 -2.17
C PHE A 184 -9.01 11.91 -1.03
N ALA A 185 -9.90 12.88 -1.25
CA ALA A 185 -10.29 13.86 -0.25
C ALA A 185 -11.15 13.24 0.85
N THR A 186 -11.85 12.12 0.60
CA THR A 186 -12.70 11.41 1.56
C THR A 186 -12.19 9.97 1.77
N GLY A 187 -11.21 9.75 2.66
CA GLY A 187 -10.70 8.40 2.90
C GLY A 187 -9.36 8.31 3.62
N HIS A 188 -8.50 7.39 3.19
CA HIS A 188 -7.19 7.12 3.81
C HIS A 188 -6.16 8.25 3.71
N PHE A 189 -6.41 9.24 2.84
CA PHE A 189 -5.48 10.34 2.53
C PHE A 189 -6.05 11.73 2.87
N PHE A 190 -7.16 11.76 3.61
CA PHE A 190 -7.88 12.96 4.03
C PHE A 190 -6.91 14.07 4.52
N CYS A 191 -6.77 15.13 3.71
CA CYS A 191 -5.90 16.29 3.94
C CYS A 191 -4.41 15.98 4.20
N ALA A 192 -3.86 14.88 3.65
CA ALA A 192 -2.55 14.35 4.03
C ALA A 192 -1.55 14.19 2.87
N ASN A 193 -1.09 15.32 2.30
CA ASN A 193 -0.07 15.33 1.22
C ASN A 193 1.16 14.46 1.50
N ASN A 194 1.71 14.50 2.72
CA ASN A 194 2.87 13.67 3.06
C ASN A 194 2.54 12.16 2.96
N SER A 195 1.33 11.76 3.34
CA SER A 195 0.90 10.35 3.20
C SER A 195 0.77 9.95 1.73
N VAL A 196 0.27 10.85 0.87
CA VAL A 196 0.20 10.63 -0.58
C VAL A 196 1.61 10.49 -1.18
N ALA A 197 2.52 11.41 -0.85
CA ALA A 197 3.89 11.37 -1.35
C ALA A 197 4.63 10.09 -0.93
N ILE A 198 4.50 9.69 0.34
CA ILE A 198 5.07 8.44 0.86
C ILE A 198 4.47 7.20 0.17
N ALA A 199 3.17 7.19 -0.08
CA ALA A 199 2.52 6.09 -0.80
C ALA A 199 3.00 6.01 -2.25
N LEU A 200 3.15 7.14 -2.94
CA LEU A 200 3.73 7.21 -4.29
C LEU A 200 5.18 6.75 -4.28
N GLU A 201 5.96 7.12 -3.27
CA GLU A 201 7.33 6.64 -3.09
C GLU A 201 7.41 5.11 -2.89
N ALA A 202 6.48 4.54 -2.13
CA ALA A 202 6.40 3.10 -1.95
C ALA A 202 5.96 2.41 -3.26
N ALA A 203 5.00 3.02 -3.97
CA ALA A 203 4.53 2.57 -5.27
C ALA A 203 5.67 2.52 -6.30
N ALA A 204 6.48 3.59 -6.39
CA ALA A 204 7.61 3.66 -7.32
C ALA A 204 8.61 2.52 -7.10
N ARG A 205 8.83 2.11 -5.84
CA ARG A 205 9.74 1.01 -5.50
C ARG A 205 9.13 -0.37 -5.74
N LEU A 206 7.83 -0.52 -5.48
CA LEU A 206 7.14 -1.80 -5.66
C LEU A 206 6.91 -2.11 -7.14
N LEU A 207 6.43 -1.12 -7.90
CA LEU A 207 5.95 -1.32 -9.27
C LEU A 207 6.91 -2.11 -10.16
N PRO A 208 8.23 -1.82 -10.24
CA PRO A 208 9.19 -2.58 -11.06
C PRO A 208 9.23 -4.10 -10.78
N THR A 209 8.69 -4.55 -9.66
CA THR A 209 8.61 -5.97 -9.31
C THR A 209 7.26 -6.60 -9.65
N VAL A 210 6.24 -5.81 -9.99
CA VAL A 210 4.88 -6.32 -10.24
C VAL A 210 4.67 -6.61 -11.72
N PRO A 211 4.37 -7.86 -12.12
CA PRO A 211 4.13 -8.22 -13.51
C PRO A 211 2.69 -7.93 -13.96
N SER A 212 2.36 -8.24 -15.22
CA SER A 212 0.99 -8.13 -15.78
C SER A 212 0.10 -9.35 -15.48
N TYR A 213 0.63 -10.36 -14.79
CA TYR A 213 -0.10 -11.55 -14.34
C TYR A 213 -0.16 -11.60 -12.82
N TRP A 214 -1.08 -12.39 -12.26
CA TRP A 214 -1.33 -12.45 -10.82
C TRP A 214 -0.18 -13.12 -10.07
N VAL A 215 0.43 -12.36 -9.13
CA VAL A 215 1.50 -12.86 -8.25
C VAL A 215 1.23 -12.45 -6.81
N PRO A 216 1.55 -13.28 -5.80
CA PRO A 216 1.44 -12.87 -4.40
C PRO A 216 2.28 -11.61 -4.12
N ILE A 217 1.67 -10.61 -3.47
CA ILE A 217 2.34 -9.35 -3.12
C ILE A 217 3.63 -9.59 -2.31
N SER A 218 3.63 -10.61 -1.45
CA SER A 218 4.80 -10.98 -0.64
C SER A 218 6.01 -11.29 -1.50
N MET A 219 5.82 -11.99 -2.62
CA MET A 219 6.89 -12.31 -3.56
C MET A 219 7.36 -11.06 -4.30
N CYS A 220 6.46 -10.17 -4.70
CA CYS A 220 6.84 -8.88 -5.29
C CYS A 220 7.70 -8.05 -4.33
N ILE A 221 7.29 -7.95 -3.07
CA ILE A 221 8.06 -7.21 -2.04
C ILE A 221 9.43 -7.85 -1.81
N GLN A 222 9.55 -9.18 -1.82
CA GLN A 222 10.84 -9.87 -1.67
C GLN A 222 11.85 -9.55 -2.79
N ARG A 223 11.37 -9.18 -3.99
CA ARG A 223 12.22 -8.74 -5.11
C ARG A 223 12.66 -7.27 -5.02
N VAL A 224 12.11 -6.50 -4.08
CA VAL A 224 12.57 -5.13 -3.80
C VAL A 224 13.85 -5.17 -2.96
N PRO A 225 14.85 -4.28 -3.16
CA PRO A 225 16.02 -4.20 -2.30
C PRO A 225 15.68 -4.15 -0.80
N LEU A 226 16.43 -4.90 0.01
CA LEU A 226 16.13 -5.18 1.43
C LEU A 226 15.84 -3.92 2.24
N GLN A 227 16.59 -2.84 1.99
CA GLN A 227 16.45 -1.54 2.64
C GLN A 227 15.09 -0.86 2.41
N HIS A 228 14.35 -1.25 1.36
CA HIS A 228 13.05 -0.67 1.01
C HIS A 228 11.87 -1.61 1.29
N GLN A 229 12.11 -2.89 1.58
CA GLN A 229 11.03 -3.84 1.85
C GLN A 229 10.21 -3.43 3.07
N SER A 230 10.88 -3.07 4.17
CA SER A 230 10.22 -2.60 5.40
C SER A 230 9.43 -1.31 5.15
N PHE A 231 9.95 -0.41 4.31
CA PHE A 231 9.26 0.81 3.93
C PHE A 231 7.94 0.50 3.22
N ILE A 232 7.92 -0.40 2.25
CA ILE A 232 6.68 -0.78 1.55
C ILE A 232 5.70 -1.46 2.51
N GLN A 233 6.18 -2.40 3.33
CA GLN A 233 5.35 -3.13 4.30
C GLN A 233 4.71 -2.22 5.34
N ASN A 234 5.47 -1.25 5.89
CA ASN A 234 4.99 -0.36 6.95
C ASN A 234 3.93 0.65 6.49
N HIS A 235 3.95 1.05 5.22
CA HIS A 235 3.01 2.05 4.69
C HIS A 235 1.72 1.43 4.14
N GLY A 236 1.72 0.12 3.88
CA GLY A 236 0.55 -0.68 3.57
C GLY A 236 0.12 -0.62 2.10
N TYR A 237 -0.23 -1.78 1.56
CA TYR A 237 -0.60 -1.94 0.14
C TYR A 237 -1.78 -1.07 -0.31
N ARG A 238 -2.85 -0.96 0.48
CA ARG A 238 -4.03 -0.14 0.12
C ARG A 238 -3.71 1.30 -0.19
N LYS A 239 -2.70 1.87 0.48
CA LYS A 239 -2.26 3.24 0.21
C LYS A 239 -1.58 3.31 -1.16
N ILE A 240 -0.72 2.33 -1.45
CA ILE A 240 -0.05 2.19 -2.75
C ILE A 240 -1.07 2.02 -3.87
N GLU A 241 -1.98 1.06 -3.73
CA GLU A 241 -3.07 0.82 -4.68
C GLU A 241 -3.92 2.08 -4.92
N GLY A 242 -4.28 2.77 -3.84
CA GLY A 242 -5.05 4.01 -3.93
C GLY A 242 -4.39 5.08 -4.78
N VAL A 243 -3.13 5.43 -4.49
CA VAL A 243 -2.43 6.48 -5.26
C VAL A 243 -2.13 6.07 -6.71
N LEU A 244 -2.22 4.79 -7.02
CA LEU A 244 -2.06 4.26 -8.37
C LEU A 244 -3.37 4.26 -9.19
N CYS A 245 -4.50 4.68 -8.63
CA CYS A 245 -5.76 4.93 -9.34
C CYS A 245 -6.19 3.76 -10.24
N GLY A 246 -6.16 2.53 -9.73
CA GLY A 246 -6.60 1.35 -10.45
C GLY A 246 -5.57 0.72 -11.40
N GLN A 247 -4.31 1.13 -11.37
CA GLN A 247 -3.25 0.55 -12.21
C GLN A 247 -2.59 -0.69 -11.65
N LEU A 248 -2.83 -0.89 -10.36
CA LEU A 248 -2.47 -2.08 -9.64
C LEU A 248 -3.78 -2.74 -9.28
N GLU A 249 -4.08 -3.84 -9.96
CA GLU A 249 -5.21 -4.67 -9.57
C GLU A 249 -4.79 -5.55 -8.41
N SER A 250 -5.72 -5.79 -7.50
CA SER A 250 -5.57 -6.81 -6.47
C SER A 250 -6.70 -7.83 -6.52
N ALA A 251 -6.36 -9.06 -6.14
CA ALA A 251 -7.32 -10.12 -5.96
C ALA A 251 -6.90 -11.01 -4.79
N TYR A 252 -7.87 -11.66 -4.17
CA TYR A 252 -7.59 -12.69 -3.19
C TYR A 252 -7.65 -14.06 -3.84
N TYR A 253 -6.66 -14.90 -3.51
CA TYR A 253 -6.67 -16.32 -3.80
C TYR A 253 -6.06 -17.07 -2.62
N ARG A 254 -6.77 -18.07 -2.10
CA ARG A 254 -6.38 -18.83 -0.88
C ARG A 254 -5.94 -17.91 0.27
N ARG A 255 -6.68 -16.82 0.51
CA ARG A 255 -6.42 -15.83 1.58
C ARG A 255 -5.11 -15.02 1.41
N ALA A 256 -4.35 -15.24 0.34
CA ALA A 256 -3.21 -14.41 -0.03
C ALA A 256 -3.64 -13.30 -0.99
N LEU A 257 -3.02 -12.13 -0.85
CA LEU A 257 -3.23 -11.00 -1.73
C LEU A 257 -2.34 -11.14 -2.97
N PHE A 258 -2.97 -11.32 -4.12
CA PHE A 258 -2.33 -11.30 -5.43
C PHE A 258 -2.46 -9.92 -6.03
N ILE A 259 -1.42 -9.51 -6.74
CA ILE A 259 -1.36 -8.22 -7.41
C ILE A 259 -0.86 -8.38 -8.83
N ARG A 260 -1.33 -7.52 -9.72
CA ARG A 260 -0.82 -7.40 -11.08
C ARG A 260 -0.96 -5.97 -11.58
N ARG A 261 -0.19 -5.63 -12.61
CA ARG A 261 -0.38 -4.38 -13.35
C ARG A 261 -1.52 -4.55 -14.36
N THR A 262 -2.33 -3.51 -14.51
CA THR A 262 -3.33 -3.44 -15.59
C THR A 262 -2.67 -3.29 -16.96
N GLU A 263 -3.24 -3.91 -17.98
CA GLU A 263 -2.83 -3.73 -19.38
C GLU A 263 -3.19 -2.32 -19.91
N ASN A 264 -4.28 -1.74 -19.42
CA ASN A 264 -4.76 -0.40 -19.75
C ASN A 264 -4.08 0.69 -18.92
N CYS A 265 -2.75 0.75 -18.93
CA CYS A 265 -1.98 1.69 -18.10
C CYS A 265 -1.57 3.00 -18.83
N PRO A 266 -2.47 3.91 -19.27
CA PRO A 266 -2.12 5.33 -19.41
C PRO A 266 -2.59 6.07 -18.14
N PRO A 267 -1.69 6.74 -17.38
CA PRO A 267 -0.73 7.72 -17.87
C PRO A 267 0.75 7.51 -17.52
N TRP A 268 1.17 6.44 -16.83
CA TRP A 268 2.57 6.34 -16.35
C TRP A 268 3.47 5.58 -17.33
N LYS A 269 3.61 6.16 -18.53
CA LYS A 269 4.41 5.62 -19.64
C LYS A 269 5.88 5.37 -19.26
N ASP A 270 6.37 6.06 -18.23
CA ASP A 270 7.76 6.02 -17.78
C ASP A 270 8.03 4.96 -16.70
N ILE A 271 7.03 4.22 -16.19
CA ILE A 271 7.28 3.17 -15.20
C ILE A 271 7.98 2.00 -15.87
N LEU A 272 9.19 1.69 -15.42
CA LEU A 272 9.96 0.51 -15.85
C LEU A 272 9.08 -0.75 -15.85
N LYS A 273 9.09 -1.50 -16.96
CA LYS A 273 8.42 -2.80 -17.03
C LYS A 273 9.00 -3.75 -15.98
N CYS A 274 8.18 -4.67 -15.50
CA CYS A 274 8.67 -5.72 -14.62
C CYS A 274 9.67 -6.59 -15.34
N THR A 275 10.91 -6.64 -14.86
CA THR A 275 11.96 -7.54 -15.35
C THR A 275 12.02 -8.84 -14.56
N ASN A 276 11.38 -8.88 -13.39
CA ASN A 276 11.29 -10.07 -12.57
C ASN A 276 10.37 -11.11 -13.23
N ARG A 277 10.81 -12.36 -13.20
CA ARG A 277 10.00 -13.53 -13.53
C ARG A 277 9.60 -14.23 -12.23
N TYR A 278 8.33 -14.64 -12.16
CA TYR A 278 7.77 -15.42 -11.07
C TYR A 278 7.35 -16.76 -11.62
N ASP A 279 8.34 -17.60 -11.87
CA ASP A 279 8.15 -18.91 -12.49
C ASP A 279 7.11 -19.71 -11.71
N GLY A 280 6.15 -20.28 -12.43
CA GLY A 280 4.99 -20.98 -11.87
C GLY A 280 3.73 -20.11 -11.80
N TYR A 281 3.86 -18.81 -11.55
CA TYR A 281 2.73 -17.88 -11.52
C TYR A 281 2.42 -17.27 -12.90
N ASP A 282 3.38 -17.34 -13.83
CA ASP A 282 3.37 -16.75 -15.16
C ASP A 282 2.53 -17.55 -16.17
N ILE A 283 1.28 -17.88 -15.85
CA ILE A 283 0.40 -18.57 -16.81
C ILE A 283 0.03 -17.60 -17.95
N SER A 284 0.80 -17.64 -19.03
CA SER A 284 0.51 -16.88 -20.24
C SER A 284 -0.71 -17.45 -20.98
N PRO A 285 -1.43 -16.64 -21.78
CA PRO A 285 -2.55 -17.13 -22.57
C PRO A 285 -2.18 -18.33 -23.46
N MET A 286 -0.99 -18.31 -24.07
CA MET A 286 -0.51 -19.44 -24.88
C MET A 286 -0.24 -20.70 -24.04
N ARG A 287 0.30 -20.56 -22.83
CA ARG A 287 0.51 -21.71 -21.93
C ARG A 287 -0.82 -22.30 -21.47
N ALA A 288 -1.78 -21.46 -21.08
CA ALA A 288 -3.13 -21.89 -20.75
C ALA A 288 -3.82 -22.59 -21.93
N LEU A 289 -3.62 -22.07 -23.15
CA LEU A 289 -4.17 -22.65 -24.37
C LEU A 289 -3.58 -24.03 -24.66
N LYS A 290 -2.25 -24.20 -24.53
CA LYS A 290 -1.59 -25.50 -24.65
C LYS A 290 -2.12 -26.51 -23.64
N ILE A 291 -2.26 -26.10 -22.37
CA ILE A 291 -2.83 -26.95 -21.32
C ILE A 291 -4.26 -27.36 -21.69
N ALA A 292 -5.09 -26.41 -22.11
CA ALA A 292 -6.46 -26.69 -22.53
C ALA A 292 -6.51 -27.62 -23.73
N PHE A 293 -5.66 -27.42 -24.74
CA PHE A 293 -5.61 -28.28 -25.93
C PHE A 293 -5.19 -29.72 -25.60
N CYS A 294 -4.27 -29.93 -24.66
CA CYS A 294 -3.86 -31.28 -24.23
C CYS A 294 -4.97 -32.06 -23.51
N ILE A 295 -5.99 -31.38 -22.97
CA ILE A 295 -7.12 -32.04 -22.30
C ILE A 295 -8.09 -32.55 -23.38
N PRO A 296 -8.56 -33.80 -23.32
CA PRO A 296 -9.54 -34.33 -24.27
C PRO A 296 -10.84 -33.52 -24.28
N ASP A 297 -11.55 -33.54 -25.41
CA ASP A 297 -12.88 -32.96 -25.56
C ASP A 297 -13.95 -33.75 -24.77
N GLN A 298 -13.71 -35.04 -24.52
CA GLN A 298 -14.54 -35.90 -23.68
C GLN A 298 -14.16 -35.81 -22.19
N PRO A 299 -15.12 -35.97 -21.26
CA PRO A 299 -14.85 -35.99 -19.82
C PRO A 299 -13.78 -37.02 -19.45
N THR A 300 -12.65 -36.55 -18.94
CA THR A 300 -11.46 -37.38 -18.68
C THR A 300 -10.91 -37.13 -17.28
N SER A 301 -10.50 -38.21 -16.60
CA SER A 301 -9.96 -38.11 -15.25
C SER A 301 -8.64 -37.34 -15.21
N LEU A 302 -8.39 -36.62 -14.12
CA LEU A 302 -7.19 -35.80 -13.93
C LEU A 302 -5.89 -36.54 -14.23
N GLN A 303 -5.78 -37.82 -13.80
CA GLN A 303 -4.58 -38.63 -14.01
C GLN A 303 -4.29 -38.88 -15.51
N LYS A 304 -5.34 -39.11 -16.32
CA LYS A 304 -5.20 -39.29 -17.76
C LYS A 304 -4.86 -37.96 -18.45
N CYS A 305 -5.48 -36.85 -18.02
CA CYS A 305 -5.14 -35.52 -18.55
C CYS A 305 -3.68 -35.15 -18.29
N TRP A 306 -3.16 -35.41 -17.08
CA TRP A 306 -1.74 -35.25 -16.77
C TRP A 306 -0.83 -36.06 -17.72
N LYS A 307 -1.25 -37.29 -18.04
CA LYS A 307 -0.59 -38.17 -19.01
C LYS A 307 -0.77 -37.75 -20.49
N GLY A 308 -1.58 -36.73 -20.78
CA GLY A 308 -1.70 -36.13 -22.12
C GLY A 308 -1.01 -34.77 -22.29
N LEU A 309 -0.52 -34.14 -21.22
CA LEU A 309 0.14 -32.82 -21.31
C LEU A 309 1.43 -32.88 -22.14
N PHE A 310 1.67 -31.83 -22.94
CA PHE A 310 2.91 -31.66 -23.69
C PHE A 310 4.16 -31.70 -22.78
N PRO A 311 5.32 -32.17 -23.30
CA PRO A 311 6.54 -32.28 -22.51
C PRO A 311 6.98 -30.97 -21.86
N SER A 312 6.86 -29.82 -22.53
CA SER A 312 7.23 -28.52 -21.97
C SER A 312 6.36 -28.14 -20.77
N ILE A 313 5.05 -28.42 -20.85
CA ILE A 313 4.07 -28.13 -19.81
C ILE A 313 4.33 -29.01 -18.59
N ARG A 314 4.59 -30.30 -18.80
CA ARG A 314 4.96 -31.22 -17.71
C ARG A 314 6.22 -30.78 -17.00
N THR A 315 7.24 -30.42 -17.78
CA THR A 315 8.52 -29.95 -17.25
C THR A 315 8.31 -28.70 -16.41
N TRP A 316 7.48 -27.77 -16.88
CA TRP A 316 7.14 -26.56 -16.15
C TRP A 316 6.41 -26.86 -14.84
N PHE A 317 5.38 -27.72 -14.84
CA PHE A 317 4.69 -28.13 -13.61
C PHE A 317 5.62 -28.83 -12.61
N ALA A 318 6.54 -29.67 -13.09
CA ALA A 318 7.51 -30.36 -12.25
C ALA A 318 8.52 -29.40 -11.61
N GLN A 319 8.90 -28.35 -12.33
CA GLN A 319 9.89 -27.37 -11.86
C GLN A 319 9.27 -26.27 -10.98
N PHE A 320 8.03 -25.84 -11.27
CA PHE A 320 7.41 -24.65 -10.66
C PHE A 320 5.92 -24.85 -10.32
N PRO A 321 5.58 -25.67 -9.30
CA PRO A 321 4.20 -26.04 -9.00
C PRO A 321 3.45 -24.95 -8.20
N ALA A 322 3.18 -23.80 -8.81
CA ALA A 322 2.36 -22.76 -8.17
C ALA A 322 0.85 -23.06 -8.20
N TYR A 323 0.41 -23.76 -9.24
CA TYR A 323 -0.98 -24.14 -9.46
C TYR A 323 -1.06 -25.58 -9.94
N SER A 324 -2.13 -26.28 -9.58
CA SER A 324 -2.50 -27.61 -10.10
C SER A 324 -3.34 -27.49 -11.37
N LEU A 325 -3.47 -28.61 -12.10
CA LEU A 325 -4.32 -28.67 -13.29
C LEU A 325 -5.80 -28.32 -12.98
N THR A 326 -6.29 -28.72 -11.81
CA THR A 326 -7.64 -28.38 -11.33
C THR A 326 -7.78 -26.88 -11.07
N GLU A 327 -6.78 -26.25 -10.45
CA GLU A 327 -6.77 -24.79 -10.23
C GLU A 327 -6.77 -24.03 -11.57
N ILE A 328 -6.02 -24.50 -12.56
CA ILE A 328 -6.02 -23.89 -13.91
C ILE A 328 -7.38 -24.06 -14.60
N ALA A 329 -8.07 -25.18 -14.42
CA ALA A 329 -9.44 -25.35 -14.92
C ALA A 329 -10.42 -24.36 -14.26
N HIS A 330 -10.30 -24.13 -12.95
CA HIS A 330 -11.08 -23.10 -12.25
C HIS A 330 -10.69 -21.67 -12.64
N MET A 331 -9.42 -21.42 -13.00
CA MET A 331 -9.00 -20.13 -13.55
C MET A 331 -9.62 -19.88 -14.92
N PHE A 332 -9.69 -20.88 -15.80
CA PHE A 332 -10.15 -20.71 -17.18
C PHE A 332 -11.33 -21.62 -17.52
N PRO A 333 -12.49 -21.47 -16.84
CA PRO A 333 -13.62 -22.38 -16.98
C PRO A 333 -14.26 -22.35 -18.38
N LYS A 334 -14.01 -21.29 -19.16
CA LYS A 334 -14.46 -21.16 -20.55
C LYS A 334 -13.62 -21.99 -21.52
N ALA A 335 -12.40 -22.33 -21.15
CA ALA A 335 -11.48 -23.13 -21.96
C ALA A 335 -11.46 -24.60 -21.52
N ILE A 336 -11.54 -24.82 -20.19
CA ILE A 336 -11.47 -26.14 -19.56
C ILE A 336 -12.64 -26.26 -18.59
N HIS A 337 -13.53 -27.21 -18.82
CA HIS A 337 -14.64 -27.47 -17.91
C HIS A 337 -14.29 -28.59 -16.94
N LEU A 338 -14.46 -28.33 -15.64
CA LEU A 338 -14.38 -29.32 -14.57
C LEU A 338 -15.81 -29.68 -14.14
N ASP A 339 -16.15 -30.96 -14.21
CA ASP A 339 -17.45 -31.45 -13.76
C ASP A 339 -17.49 -31.77 -12.25
N ALA A 340 -18.68 -32.11 -11.74
CA ALA A 340 -18.88 -32.43 -10.33
C ALA A 340 -18.12 -33.68 -9.84
N ASN A 341 -17.76 -34.58 -10.76
CA ASN A 341 -17.02 -35.81 -10.47
C ASN A 341 -15.49 -35.61 -10.54
N GLY A 342 -15.03 -34.39 -10.81
CA GLY A 342 -13.61 -34.06 -10.93
C GLY A 342 -13.00 -34.42 -12.29
N TYR A 343 -13.81 -34.66 -13.33
CA TYR A 343 -13.34 -34.90 -14.70
C TYR A 343 -13.21 -33.58 -15.45
N LEU A 344 -12.19 -33.52 -16.31
CA LEU A 344 -11.90 -32.36 -17.16
C LEU A 344 -12.33 -32.64 -18.60
N ARG A 345 -12.84 -31.61 -19.27
CA ARG A 345 -13.02 -31.61 -20.73
C ARG A 345 -12.58 -30.27 -21.33
N SER A 346 -12.08 -30.31 -22.55
CA SER A 346 -11.57 -29.13 -23.26
C SER A 346 -12.56 -28.57 -24.26
N VAL A 347 -12.92 -27.30 -24.07
CA VAL A 347 -13.65 -26.52 -25.07
C VAL A 347 -12.72 -26.08 -26.20
N VAL A 348 -11.45 -25.83 -25.87
CA VAL A 348 -10.41 -25.45 -26.83
C VAL A 348 -10.18 -26.56 -27.84
N ARG A 349 -10.04 -27.82 -27.40
CA ARG A 349 -9.78 -28.97 -28.27
C ARG A 349 -10.97 -29.25 -29.19
N GLN A 350 -12.20 -29.05 -28.70
CA GLN A 350 -13.41 -29.14 -29.51
C GLN A 350 -13.43 -28.09 -30.63
N GLN A 351 -13.07 -26.83 -30.32
CA GLN A 351 -13.02 -25.74 -31.30
C GLN A 351 -11.79 -25.82 -32.22
N ALA A 352 -10.76 -26.56 -31.82
CA ALA A 352 -9.54 -26.76 -32.58
C ALA A 352 -9.70 -27.74 -33.76
N THR A 353 -10.82 -28.47 -33.88
CA THR A 353 -11.05 -29.40 -35.00
C THR A 353 -11.06 -28.71 -36.37
N SER A 354 -11.34 -27.40 -36.41
CA SER A 354 -11.25 -26.60 -37.63
C SER A 354 -9.82 -26.18 -37.99
N MET A 355 -8.83 -26.36 -37.11
CA MET A 355 -7.42 -26.16 -37.46
C MET A 355 -6.97 -27.29 -38.38
N LYS A 356 -6.32 -26.94 -39.50
CA LYS A 356 -5.69 -27.90 -40.39
C LYS A 356 -4.39 -28.41 -39.79
N ILE A 357 -4.50 -29.29 -38.80
CA ILE A 357 -3.39 -30.07 -38.27
C ILE A 357 -3.48 -31.40 -39.02
N GLY A 358 -2.52 -31.72 -39.88
CA GLY A 358 -2.57 -32.89 -40.78
C GLY A 358 -2.52 -34.27 -40.09
N LYS A 359 -2.95 -34.35 -38.83
CA LYS A 359 -2.98 -35.51 -37.94
C LYS A 359 -4.26 -35.48 -37.10
N PRO A 360 -4.76 -36.64 -36.65
CA PRO A 360 -5.79 -36.71 -35.61
C PRO A 360 -5.37 -35.90 -34.38
N LEU A 361 -6.29 -35.19 -33.74
CA LEU A 361 -5.98 -34.33 -32.57
C LEU A 361 -5.31 -35.11 -31.41
N ASP A 362 -5.54 -36.41 -31.32
CA ASP A 362 -4.94 -37.32 -30.32
C ASP A 362 -3.44 -37.58 -30.54
N ASP A 363 -2.95 -37.38 -31.76
CA ASP A 363 -1.56 -37.60 -32.17
C ASP A 363 -0.76 -36.30 -32.39
N VAL A 364 -1.37 -35.14 -32.09
CA VAL A 364 -0.75 -33.82 -32.27
C VAL A 364 0.31 -33.59 -31.21
N ASP A 365 1.55 -33.34 -31.65
CA ASP A 365 2.63 -32.92 -30.75
C ASP A 365 2.64 -31.40 -30.55
N GLU A 366 3.50 -30.92 -29.64
CA GLU A 366 3.57 -29.50 -29.30
C GLU A 366 4.03 -28.63 -30.48
N GLY A 367 4.92 -29.15 -31.34
CA GLY A 367 5.42 -28.42 -32.51
C GLY A 367 4.36 -28.31 -33.60
N ASP A 368 3.59 -29.37 -33.82
CA ASP A 368 2.43 -29.38 -34.71
C ASP A 368 1.38 -28.35 -34.26
N PHE A 369 1.06 -28.33 -32.96
CA PHE A 369 0.13 -27.35 -32.39
C PHE A 369 0.65 -25.91 -32.58
N ASP A 370 1.91 -25.65 -32.23
CA ASP A 370 2.51 -24.32 -32.34
C ASP A 370 2.58 -23.84 -33.80
N THR A 371 2.85 -24.73 -34.75
CA THR A 371 2.84 -24.39 -36.18
C THR A 371 1.43 -24.06 -36.64
N ALA A 372 0.45 -24.90 -36.32
CA ALA A 372 -0.92 -24.73 -36.78
C ALA A 372 -1.59 -23.49 -36.18
N ILE A 373 -1.44 -23.24 -34.87
CA ILE A 373 -2.09 -22.11 -34.20
C ILE A 373 -1.51 -20.76 -34.66
N ASN A 374 -0.26 -20.73 -35.11
CA ASN A 374 0.41 -19.52 -35.60
C ASN A 374 0.34 -19.35 -37.12
N ASP A 375 -0.29 -20.27 -37.84
CA ASP A 375 -0.58 -20.12 -39.27
C ASP A 375 -1.49 -18.89 -39.49
N PRO A 376 -1.14 -17.96 -40.40
CA PRO A 376 -1.98 -16.82 -40.75
C PRO A 376 -3.43 -17.20 -41.10
N ALA A 377 -3.66 -18.36 -41.71
CA ALA A 377 -5.00 -18.86 -42.03
C ALA A 377 -5.87 -19.12 -40.78
N ASN A 378 -5.25 -19.33 -39.61
CA ASN A 378 -5.91 -19.61 -38.34
C ASN A 378 -5.94 -18.39 -37.40
N GLU A 379 -5.56 -17.19 -37.85
CA GLU A 379 -5.46 -16.00 -36.97
C GLU A 379 -6.78 -15.67 -36.24
N ALA A 380 -7.91 -15.73 -36.95
CA ALA A 380 -9.23 -15.49 -36.35
C ALA A 380 -9.59 -16.52 -35.27
N LEU A 381 -9.26 -17.80 -35.51
CA LEU A 381 -9.48 -18.88 -34.56
C LEU A 381 -8.54 -18.75 -33.37
N LYS A 382 -7.26 -18.46 -33.59
CA LYS A 382 -6.28 -18.18 -32.55
C LYS A 382 -6.77 -17.07 -31.62
N ASN A 383 -7.24 -15.95 -32.18
CA ASN A 383 -7.77 -14.83 -31.39
C ASN A 383 -9.00 -15.24 -30.56
N THR A 384 -9.90 -16.05 -31.15
CA THR A 384 -11.06 -16.62 -30.45
C THR A 384 -10.63 -17.51 -29.29
N LEU A 385 -9.71 -18.45 -29.53
CA LEU A 385 -9.20 -19.37 -28.52
C LEU A 385 -8.43 -18.66 -27.40
N ILE A 386 -7.58 -17.67 -27.74
CA ILE A 386 -6.87 -16.83 -26.77
C ILE A 386 -7.86 -16.08 -25.88
N SER A 387 -8.98 -15.59 -26.43
CA SER A 387 -9.99 -14.87 -25.63
C SER A 387 -10.64 -15.73 -24.53
N LEU A 388 -10.63 -17.06 -24.67
CA LEU A 388 -11.14 -17.99 -23.65
C LEU A 388 -10.21 -18.10 -22.43
N VAL A 389 -8.92 -17.77 -22.62
CA VAL A 389 -7.84 -17.93 -21.63
C VAL A 389 -7.10 -16.61 -21.34
N SER A 390 -7.60 -15.48 -21.85
CA SER A 390 -6.92 -14.19 -21.71
C SER A 390 -6.99 -13.65 -20.28
N GLU A 391 -8.08 -13.95 -19.57
CA GLU A 391 -8.33 -13.47 -18.21
C GLU A 391 -8.83 -14.59 -17.30
N PRO A 392 -8.19 -14.82 -16.14
CA PRO A 392 -8.71 -15.73 -15.14
C PRO A 392 -10.10 -15.32 -14.64
N SER A 393 -10.91 -16.30 -14.25
CA SER A 393 -12.24 -16.10 -13.69
C SER A 393 -12.21 -15.23 -12.42
N LYS A 394 -13.19 -14.32 -12.31
CA LYS A 394 -13.44 -13.52 -11.09
C LYS A 394 -13.81 -14.39 -9.88
N THR A 395 -14.27 -15.63 -10.11
CA THR A 395 -14.55 -16.58 -9.01
C THR A 395 -13.28 -17.21 -8.45
N PHE A 396 -12.24 -17.38 -9.27
CA PHE A 396 -10.95 -17.92 -8.82
C PHE A 396 -10.09 -16.83 -8.18
N PHE A 397 -9.91 -15.71 -8.88
CA PHE A 397 -9.32 -14.50 -8.32
C PHE A 397 -10.44 -13.54 -7.97
N THR A 398 -10.83 -13.53 -6.68
CA THR A 398 -11.84 -12.58 -6.20
C THR A 398 -11.24 -11.19 -6.21
N ARG A 399 -11.54 -10.43 -7.26
CA ARG A 399 -11.00 -9.08 -7.47
C ARG A 399 -11.45 -8.19 -6.31
N ASN A 400 -10.48 -7.54 -5.72
CA ASN A 400 -10.71 -6.48 -4.77
C ASN A 400 -10.92 -5.21 -5.59
N ASP A 401 -12.17 -4.88 -5.88
CA ASP A 401 -12.53 -3.62 -6.54
C ASP A 401 -12.17 -2.48 -5.57
N SER A 402 -10.95 -2.00 -5.68
CA SER A 402 -10.38 -1.05 -4.76
C SER A 402 -10.91 0.36 -5.06
N PHE A 403 -11.27 1.06 -3.98
CA PHE A 403 -11.71 2.46 -3.89
C PHE A 403 -13.21 2.81 -3.90
N GLN A 404 -14.13 1.87 -3.63
CA GLN A 404 -15.50 2.22 -3.20
C GLN A 404 -15.70 2.02 -1.69
N HIS A 405 -15.11 2.90 -0.87
CA HIS A 405 -15.47 2.99 0.57
C HIS A 405 -16.90 3.53 0.80
N LEU A 406 -17.63 3.87 -0.27
CA LEU A 406 -18.99 4.43 -0.18
C LEU A 406 -20.11 3.40 -0.38
N GLU A 407 -19.83 2.20 -0.90
CA GLU A 407 -20.89 1.25 -1.27
C GLU A 407 -21.15 0.14 -0.25
N HIS A 408 -20.25 -0.09 0.70
CA HIS A 408 -20.40 -1.19 1.66
C HIS A 408 -21.66 -1.08 2.56
N ARG A 409 -22.29 0.10 2.67
CA ARG A 409 -23.59 0.27 3.34
C ARG A 409 -24.80 -0.02 2.44
N ARG A 410 -24.68 0.10 1.12
CA ARG A 410 -25.73 -0.24 0.15
C ARG A 410 -25.75 -1.75 -0.14
N GLU A 411 -24.58 -2.36 -0.27
CA GLU A 411 -24.49 -3.76 -0.71
C GLU A 411 -24.98 -4.81 0.33
N VAL A 412 -25.01 -4.46 1.63
CA VAL A 412 -25.63 -5.32 2.66
C VAL A 412 -27.16 -5.41 2.47
N ALA A 413 -27.79 -4.36 1.92
CA ALA A 413 -29.22 -4.36 1.63
C ALA A 413 -29.59 -5.26 0.43
N ASP A 414 -28.64 -5.52 -0.47
CA ASP A 414 -28.85 -6.35 -1.67
C ASP A 414 -28.63 -7.86 -1.42
N GLY A 415 -28.44 -8.28 -0.16
CA GLY A 415 -28.32 -9.71 0.23
C GLY A 415 -26.99 -10.39 -0.14
N ARG A 416 -26.06 -9.66 -0.76
CA ARG A 416 -24.73 -10.14 -1.19
C ARG A 416 -23.77 -10.45 -0.03
N PHE A 417 -24.02 -9.87 1.13
CA PHE A 417 -23.25 -10.04 2.35
C PHE A 417 -24.13 -10.69 3.41
N TYR A 418 -23.56 -11.57 4.22
CA TYR A 418 -24.19 -11.98 5.47
C TYR A 418 -24.21 -10.79 6.43
N THR A 419 -25.31 -10.67 7.14
CA THR A 419 -25.48 -9.76 8.26
C THR A 419 -24.56 -10.16 9.42
N LYS A 420 -24.45 -9.25 10.39
CA LYS A 420 -23.63 -9.46 11.59
C LYS A 420 -24.09 -10.67 12.40
N ASP A 421 -25.40 -10.80 12.60
CA ASP A 421 -25.98 -11.86 13.40
C ASP A 421 -25.83 -13.23 12.71
N GLU A 422 -25.96 -13.25 11.38
CA GLU A 422 -25.70 -14.46 10.57
C GLU A 422 -24.25 -14.92 10.70
N ILE A 423 -23.26 -14.02 10.61
CA ILE A 423 -21.84 -14.38 10.79
C ILE A 423 -21.56 -14.90 12.19
N TYR A 424 -22.17 -14.29 13.23
CA TYR A 424 -21.98 -14.75 14.60
C TYR A 424 -22.56 -16.15 14.81
N ALA A 425 -23.76 -16.40 14.30
CA ALA A 425 -24.38 -17.73 14.38
C ALA A 425 -23.51 -18.78 13.69
N LEU A 426 -22.98 -18.49 12.51
CA LEU A 426 -22.09 -19.40 11.78
C LEU A 426 -20.78 -19.65 12.54
N ILE A 427 -20.16 -18.61 13.12
CA ILE A 427 -18.92 -18.76 13.89
C ILE A 427 -19.16 -19.57 15.18
N LEU A 428 -20.29 -19.36 15.87
CA LEU A 428 -20.64 -20.15 17.04
C LEU A 428 -20.83 -21.64 16.70
N GLN A 429 -21.37 -21.96 15.52
CA GLN A 429 -21.46 -23.34 15.04
C GLN A 429 -20.07 -23.97 14.86
N CYS A 430 -19.06 -23.17 14.50
CA CYS A 430 -17.68 -23.64 14.34
C CYS A 430 -16.90 -23.81 15.65
N ILE A 431 -17.35 -23.23 16.77
CA ILE A 431 -16.63 -23.27 18.06
C ILE A 431 -17.37 -24.18 19.04
N GLN A 432 -16.73 -25.21 19.61
CA GLN A 432 -17.36 -26.03 20.65
C GLN A 432 -17.38 -25.32 22.04
N PRO A 433 -18.25 -25.70 22.99
CA PRO A 433 -18.43 -25.02 24.29
C PRO A 433 -17.18 -24.71 25.11
N GLU A 434 -16.13 -25.53 24.97
CA GLU A 434 -14.86 -25.37 25.72
C GLU A 434 -13.67 -25.08 24.79
N GLU A 435 -13.92 -24.98 23.49
CA GLU A 435 -12.88 -24.92 22.48
C GLU A 435 -12.45 -23.48 22.21
N ARG A 436 -11.15 -23.29 22.00
CA ARG A 436 -10.56 -22.04 21.53
C ARG A 436 -9.87 -22.30 20.21
N ILE A 437 -10.44 -21.80 19.12
CA ILE A 437 -9.91 -22.01 17.76
C ILE A 437 -9.41 -20.73 17.15
N SER A 438 -8.34 -20.81 16.37
CA SER A 438 -7.80 -19.64 15.67
C SER A 438 -8.75 -19.18 14.57
N TRP A 439 -8.60 -17.92 14.15
CA TRP A 439 -9.37 -17.38 13.01
C TRP A 439 -9.27 -18.27 11.76
N THR A 440 -8.08 -18.81 11.48
CA THR A 440 -7.81 -19.65 10.32
C THR A 440 -8.64 -20.94 10.33
N VAL A 441 -8.78 -21.57 11.51
CA VAL A 441 -9.56 -22.79 11.71
C VAL A 441 -11.06 -22.52 11.62
N ILE A 442 -11.53 -21.37 12.14
CA ILE A 442 -12.93 -20.95 11.97
C ILE A 442 -13.28 -20.85 10.50
N LEU A 443 -12.42 -20.22 9.70
CA LEU A 443 -12.65 -20.06 8.27
C LEU A 443 -12.65 -21.39 7.51
N GLU A 444 -11.80 -22.34 7.91
CA GLU A 444 -11.80 -23.70 7.34
C GLU A 444 -13.13 -24.40 7.64
N ARG A 445 -13.56 -24.39 8.91
CA ARG A 445 -14.84 -24.98 9.31
C ARG A 445 -16.04 -24.32 8.64
N LEU A 446 -16.01 -22.99 8.46
CA LEU A 446 -17.07 -22.27 7.75
C LEU A 446 -17.20 -22.70 6.28
N ASP A 447 -16.10 -23.01 5.59
CA ASP A 447 -16.10 -23.47 4.19
C ASP A 447 -16.57 -24.93 4.06
N GLU A 448 -16.52 -25.69 5.16
CA GLU A 448 -17.01 -27.06 5.26
C GLU A 448 -18.51 -27.14 5.64
N LEU A 449 -19.12 -26.04 6.11
CA LEU A 449 -20.54 -26.04 6.47
C LEU A 449 -21.42 -26.17 5.21
N PRO A 450 -22.32 -27.17 5.14
CA PRO A 450 -23.10 -27.46 3.93
C PRO A 450 -24.12 -26.37 3.58
N ASN A 451 -24.54 -25.57 4.56
CA ASN A 451 -25.56 -24.53 4.41
C ASN A 451 -24.96 -23.14 4.13
N VAL A 452 -23.65 -23.05 3.94
CA VAL A 452 -22.96 -21.79 3.71
C VAL A 452 -22.79 -21.55 2.23
N ASP A 453 -23.39 -20.48 1.72
CA ASP A 453 -23.07 -19.96 0.39
C ASP A 453 -21.62 -19.47 0.40
N LYS A 454 -20.75 -20.19 -0.32
CA LYS A 454 -19.31 -19.92 -0.41
C LYS A 454 -19.00 -18.58 -1.05
N GLN A 455 -19.79 -18.14 -2.02
CA GLN A 455 -19.60 -16.86 -2.68
C GLN A 455 -20.02 -15.73 -1.72
N LYS A 456 -21.18 -15.85 -1.06
CA LYS A 456 -21.63 -14.91 -0.03
C LYS A 456 -20.68 -14.85 1.15
N LEU A 457 -20.13 -16.00 1.58
CA LEU A 457 -19.11 -16.08 2.62
C LEU A 457 -17.84 -15.36 2.18
N ASN A 458 -17.33 -15.66 0.98
CA ASN A 458 -16.15 -15.02 0.44
C ASN A 458 -16.33 -13.51 0.26
N ASP A 459 -17.49 -13.05 -0.23
CA ASP A 459 -17.80 -11.63 -0.35
C ASP A 459 -17.90 -10.99 1.04
N THR A 460 -18.58 -11.65 2.00
CA THR A 460 -18.68 -11.17 3.39
C THR A 460 -17.33 -11.05 4.07
N ILE A 461 -16.49 -12.07 3.88
CA ILE A 461 -15.10 -12.06 4.26
C ILE A 461 -14.44 -10.88 3.54
N ASN A 462 -14.24 -10.90 2.23
CA ASN A 462 -13.47 -9.88 1.51
C ASN A 462 -13.93 -8.42 1.76
N GLY A 463 -15.23 -8.14 1.86
CA GLY A 463 -15.76 -6.80 2.15
C GLY A 463 -15.51 -6.31 3.57
N LEU A 464 -15.67 -7.18 4.58
CA LEU A 464 -15.26 -6.88 5.95
C LEU A 464 -13.71 -6.95 6.11
N PHE A 465 -12.99 -7.68 5.24
CA PHE A 465 -11.68 -8.32 5.49
C PHE A 465 -10.50 -7.83 4.63
N ILE A 466 -10.26 -6.53 4.61
CA ILE A 466 -8.84 -6.10 4.54
C ILE A 466 -8.32 -5.59 5.89
N ARG A 467 -9.03 -5.97 6.97
CA ARG A 467 -8.61 -5.87 8.38
C ARG A 467 -9.18 -7.02 9.24
N ALA A 468 -9.32 -8.22 8.65
CA ALA A 468 -10.10 -9.36 9.14
C ALA A 468 -10.08 -9.52 10.67
N THR A 469 -8.91 -9.68 11.27
CA THR A 469 -8.81 -9.91 12.71
C THR A 469 -9.13 -8.63 13.48
N ALA A 470 -8.36 -7.55 13.32
CA ALA A 470 -8.50 -6.36 14.17
C ALA A 470 -9.87 -5.67 14.11
N ARG A 471 -10.56 -5.62 12.96
CA ARG A 471 -11.91 -5.04 12.86
C ARG A 471 -12.98 -5.95 13.43
N PHE A 472 -12.91 -7.25 13.15
CA PHE A 472 -13.87 -8.23 13.67
C PHE A 472 -13.71 -8.40 15.19
N LEU A 473 -12.46 -8.41 15.66
CA LEU A 473 -12.14 -8.37 17.09
C LEU A 473 -12.70 -7.14 17.79
N ARG A 474 -12.42 -5.96 17.23
CA ARG A 474 -12.96 -4.71 17.74
C ARG A 474 -14.49 -4.72 17.74
N PHE A 475 -15.09 -5.30 16.71
CA PHE A 475 -16.55 -5.43 16.59
C PHE A 475 -17.14 -6.36 17.67
N ILE A 476 -16.57 -7.54 17.92
CA ILE A 476 -16.96 -8.42 19.03
C ILE A 476 -16.87 -7.69 20.38
N LEU A 477 -15.76 -7.01 20.64
CA LEU A 477 -15.53 -6.33 21.91
C LEU A 477 -16.43 -5.09 22.10
N GLU A 478 -16.77 -4.36 21.04
CA GLU A 478 -17.64 -3.19 21.10
C GLU A 478 -19.14 -3.53 21.20
N ASN A 479 -19.55 -4.78 20.92
CA ASN A 479 -20.95 -5.20 20.88
C ASN A 479 -21.26 -6.26 21.93
N GLN A 480 -21.01 -5.95 23.20
CA GLN A 480 -21.46 -6.79 24.30
C GLN A 480 -22.97 -6.59 24.56
N PRO A 481 -23.75 -7.66 24.78
CA PRO A 481 -23.31 -9.05 24.99
C PRO A 481 -23.18 -9.84 23.65
N CYS A 482 -21.94 -10.10 23.23
CA CYS A 482 -21.63 -10.98 22.09
C CYS A 482 -21.29 -12.37 22.64
N PRO A 483 -21.92 -13.46 22.16
CA PRO A 483 -21.64 -14.84 22.60
C PRO A 483 -20.29 -15.37 22.11
N VAL A 484 -19.49 -14.58 21.40
CA VAL A 484 -18.14 -14.94 20.95
C VAL A 484 -17.11 -14.22 21.83
N LYS A 485 -16.21 -14.96 22.48
CA LYS A 485 -15.06 -14.42 23.21
C LYS A 485 -13.82 -14.46 22.34
N VAL A 486 -12.91 -13.50 22.58
CA VAL A 486 -11.65 -13.36 21.87
C VAL A 486 -10.51 -13.48 22.86
N HIS A 487 -9.51 -14.29 22.52
CA HIS A 487 -8.27 -14.44 23.28
C HIS A 487 -7.07 -14.23 22.35
N GLU A 488 -6.14 -13.37 22.74
CA GLU A 488 -4.88 -13.15 22.03
C GLU A 488 -3.77 -13.85 22.80
N LYS A 489 -3.02 -14.76 22.15
CA LYS A 489 -1.88 -15.45 22.78
C LYS A 489 -0.60 -15.14 22.01
N SER A 490 0.46 -14.83 22.74
CA SER A 490 1.80 -14.71 22.17
C SER A 490 2.30 -16.10 21.77
N THR A 491 2.72 -16.26 20.51
CA THR A 491 3.27 -17.54 20.02
C THR A 491 4.79 -17.44 19.94
N PRO A 492 5.55 -18.30 20.66
CA PRO A 492 7.01 -18.33 20.59
C PRO A 492 7.52 -18.40 19.14
N GLY A 493 8.48 -17.55 18.79
CA GLY A 493 9.05 -17.49 17.43
C GLY A 493 8.24 -16.72 16.38
N LYS A 494 6.98 -16.35 16.65
CA LYS A 494 6.20 -15.42 15.82
C LYS A 494 6.30 -13.99 16.38
N SER A 495 6.19 -12.97 15.53
CA SER A 495 6.29 -11.55 15.95
C SER A 495 4.98 -10.85 16.23
N GLY A 496 3.95 -11.62 16.52
CA GLY A 496 2.61 -11.10 16.73
C GLY A 496 1.79 -12.09 17.52
N TYR A 497 0.59 -11.63 17.87
CA TYR A 497 -0.40 -12.40 18.60
C TYR A 497 -1.17 -13.31 17.66
N GLU A 498 -1.37 -14.54 18.10
CA GLU A 498 -2.34 -15.43 17.49
C GLU A 498 -3.68 -15.24 18.19
N VAL A 499 -4.72 -15.13 17.38
CA VAL A 499 -6.06 -14.74 17.84
C VAL A 499 -6.95 -15.96 17.80
N PHE A 500 -7.50 -16.28 18.96
CA PHE A 500 -8.39 -17.41 19.21
C PHE A 500 -9.78 -16.90 19.57
N PHE A 501 -10.79 -17.64 19.13
CA PHE A 501 -12.19 -17.38 19.40
C PHE A 501 -12.74 -18.55 20.22
N GLY A 502 -13.53 -18.21 21.23
CA GLY A 502 -14.22 -19.15 22.10
C GLY A 502 -15.69 -18.78 22.24
N ARG A 503 -16.49 -19.64 22.86
CA ARG A 503 -17.85 -19.26 23.27
C ARG A 503 -17.76 -18.41 24.55
N GLY A 504 -18.51 -17.32 24.57
CA GLY A 504 -18.80 -16.55 25.76
C GLY A 504 -20.12 -17.02 26.35
N ASP A 505 -20.13 -17.31 27.65
CA ASP A 505 -21.40 -17.36 28.38
C ASP A 505 -21.96 -15.93 28.43
N LEU A 506 -23.16 -15.76 27.86
CA LEU A 506 -23.89 -14.48 27.82
C LEU A 506 -24.24 -13.97 29.22
N HIS A 507 -24.22 -14.85 30.23
CA HIS A 507 -24.53 -14.56 31.62
C HIS A 507 -23.28 -14.44 32.52
N ALA A 508 -22.09 -14.77 32.02
CA ALA A 508 -20.87 -14.58 32.78
C ALA A 508 -20.51 -13.09 32.85
N PRO A 509 -20.11 -12.56 34.02
CA PRO A 509 -19.65 -11.19 34.14
C PRO A 509 -18.46 -10.95 33.20
N ALA A 510 -18.44 -9.79 32.54
CA ALA A 510 -17.35 -9.43 31.64
C ALA A 510 -16.01 -9.49 32.41
N GLU A 511 -15.09 -10.35 31.96
CA GLU A 511 -13.72 -10.38 32.48
C GLU A 511 -13.09 -8.99 32.27
N GLY A 512 -12.61 -8.38 33.35
CA GLY A 512 -11.91 -7.11 33.28
C GLY A 512 -10.64 -7.21 32.42
N ASN A 513 -10.26 -6.11 31.77
CA ASN A 513 -9.02 -6.04 31.01
C ASN A 513 -7.82 -6.05 31.96
N GLU A 514 -7.05 -7.15 31.98
CA GLU A 514 -5.92 -7.30 32.90
C GLU A 514 -4.78 -6.28 32.68
N TYR A 515 -4.71 -5.70 31.48
CA TYR A 515 -3.73 -4.66 31.15
C TYR A 515 -4.11 -3.27 31.68
N LEU A 516 -5.23 -3.14 32.39
CA LEU A 516 -5.48 -1.95 33.23
C LEU A 516 -4.52 -1.90 34.44
N ASP A 517 -3.85 -3.01 34.78
CA ASP A 517 -2.68 -2.99 35.67
C ASP A 517 -1.46 -2.43 34.91
N PRO A 518 -0.90 -1.27 35.34
CA PRO A 518 0.27 -0.66 34.71
C PRO A 518 1.48 -1.58 34.61
N THR A 519 1.66 -2.51 35.56
CA THR A 519 2.83 -3.41 35.61
C THR A 519 2.75 -4.46 34.51
N LYS A 520 1.58 -5.07 34.34
CA LYS A 520 1.30 -6.02 33.25
C LYS A 520 1.40 -5.33 31.89
N LEU A 521 0.84 -4.13 31.79
CA LEU A 521 0.90 -3.32 30.58
C LEU A 521 2.33 -2.96 30.19
N LEU A 522 3.16 -2.53 31.15
CA LEU A 522 4.57 -2.21 30.91
C LEU A 522 5.38 -3.44 30.49
N SER A 523 5.19 -4.57 31.17
CA SER A 523 5.83 -5.85 30.82
C SER A 523 5.57 -6.22 29.36
N GLU A 524 4.32 -6.10 28.92
CA GLU A 524 3.90 -6.40 27.56
C GLU A 524 4.51 -5.43 26.53
N VAL A 525 4.50 -4.12 26.81
CA VAL A 525 5.16 -3.12 25.96
C VAL A 525 6.65 -3.40 25.85
N CYS A 526 7.33 -3.69 26.96
CA CYS A 526 8.75 -4.06 26.98
C CYS A 526 9.02 -5.34 26.16
N GLN A 527 8.17 -6.36 26.28
CA GLN A 527 8.31 -7.59 25.50
C GLN A 527 8.23 -7.32 24.00
N GLN A 528 7.30 -6.46 23.54
CA GLN A 528 7.23 -6.08 22.12
C GLN A 528 8.45 -5.29 21.66
N VAL A 529 9.00 -4.41 22.50
CA VAL A 529 10.24 -3.69 22.22
C VAL A 529 11.40 -4.70 22.08
N LYS A 530 11.55 -5.68 22.99
CA LYS A 530 12.58 -6.74 22.89
C LYS A 530 12.43 -7.57 21.62
N ASN A 531 11.21 -8.01 21.30
CA ASN A 531 10.92 -8.76 20.09
C ASN A 531 11.23 -7.96 18.81
N ALA A 532 10.95 -6.65 18.83
CA ALA A 532 11.33 -5.76 17.74
C ALA A 532 12.85 -5.66 17.59
N HIS A 533 13.60 -5.50 18.69
CA HIS A 533 15.08 -5.49 18.67
C HIS A 533 15.67 -6.80 18.13
N MET A 534 15.17 -7.96 18.58
CA MET A 534 15.67 -9.27 18.10
C MET A 534 15.50 -9.45 16.59
N LYS A 535 14.40 -8.98 16.01
CA LYS A 535 14.17 -9.03 14.56
C LYS A 535 15.07 -8.11 13.75
N LEU A 536 15.66 -7.10 14.40
CA LEU A 536 16.52 -6.12 13.79
C LEU A 536 18.01 -6.47 13.98
N ARG A 537 18.35 -7.52 14.74
CA ARG A 537 19.72 -8.04 14.84
C ARG A 537 20.24 -8.42 13.44
N GLY A 538 21.40 -7.89 13.08
CA GLY A 538 22.05 -8.08 11.78
C GLY A 538 21.71 -7.03 10.72
N ARG A 539 20.88 -6.03 11.03
CA ARG A 539 20.62 -4.88 10.14
C ARG A 539 21.19 -3.61 10.76
N GLU A 540 22.32 -3.14 10.22
CA GLU A 540 22.96 -1.89 10.63
C GLU A 540 21.92 -0.75 10.66
N HIS A 541 21.82 -0.05 11.78
CA HIS A 541 21.01 1.16 11.99
C HIS A 541 19.47 1.02 11.97
N THR A 542 18.89 -0.10 12.42
CA THR A 542 17.42 -0.18 12.54
C THR A 542 16.93 0.12 13.97
N PHE A 543 16.25 1.25 14.13
CA PHE A 543 15.65 1.69 15.40
C PHE A 543 14.24 1.10 15.60
N VAL A 544 13.85 0.82 16.83
CA VAL A 544 12.48 0.39 17.16
C VAL A 544 11.57 1.61 17.27
N GLY A 545 10.78 1.87 16.23
CA GLY A 545 9.83 2.98 16.23
C GLY A 545 8.56 2.72 17.05
N LEU A 546 7.99 3.78 17.63
CA LEU A 546 6.72 3.79 18.36
C LEU A 546 5.57 3.20 17.54
N SER A 547 5.52 3.50 16.24
CA SER A 547 4.52 2.94 15.32
C SER A 547 4.65 1.43 15.14
N LEU A 548 5.88 0.92 15.12
CA LEU A 548 6.16 -0.51 15.01
C LEU A 548 5.68 -1.24 16.26
N VAL A 549 6.01 -0.71 17.45
CA VAL A 549 5.55 -1.28 18.73
C VAL A 549 4.03 -1.19 18.82
N ALA A 550 3.44 -0.02 18.55
CA ALA A 550 1.99 0.15 18.54
C ALA A 550 1.30 -0.86 17.62
N SER A 551 1.81 -1.12 16.42
CA SER A 551 1.17 -2.08 15.51
C SER A 551 1.20 -3.54 15.97
N ARG A 552 1.99 -3.88 17.00
CA ARG A 552 2.22 -5.25 17.47
C ARG A 552 1.58 -5.56 18.82
N LEU A 553 1.03 -4.55 19.50
CA LEU A 553 0.38 -4.76 20.79
C LEU A 553 -0.98 -5.44 20.59
N PRO A 554 -1.40 -6.31 21.53
CA PRO A 554 -2.72 -6.90 21.50
C PRO A 554 -3.79 -5.82 21.69
N LEU A 555 -5.01 -6.08 21.22
CA LEU A 555 -6.10 -5.12 21.25
C LEU A 555 -6.50 -4.74 22.68
N GLN A 556 -6.45 -5.69 23.63
CA GLN A 556 -6.70 -5.39 25.04
C GLN A 556 -5.68 -4.38 25.61
N VAL A 557 -4.41 -4.48 25.21
CA VAL A 557 -3.39 -3.47 25.55
C VAL A 557 -3.70 -2.12 24.91
N HIS A 558 -4.14 -2.10 23.66
CA HIS A 558 -4.56 -0.85 23.02
C HIS A 558 -5.72 -0.16 23.73
N ILE A 559 -6.69 -0.93 24.21
CA ILE A 559 -7.81 -0.41 25.00
C ILE A 559 -7.30 0.14 26.33
N ALA A 560 -6.46 -0.61 27.04
CA ALA A 560 -5.88 -0.16 28.31
C ALA A 560 -5.04 1.11 28.16
N LEU A 561 -4.19 1.18 27.12
CA LEU A 561 -3.36 2.36 26.84
C LEU A 561 -4.17 3.64 26.67
N LYS A 562 -5.44 3.59 26.22
CA LYS A 562 -6.29 4.79 26.15
C LYS A 562 -6.58 5.37 27.53
N ALA A 563 -6.75 4.53 28.56
CA ALA A 563 -6.92 4.98 29.94
C ALA A 563 -5.65 5.70 30.46
N PHE A 564 -4.48 5.36 29.92
CA PHE A 564 -3.20 5.99 30.23
C PHE A 564 -2.77 7.08 29.22
N GLY A 565 -3.70 7.61 28.43
CA GLY A 565 -3.41 8.70 27.48
C GLY A 565 -2.61 8.31 26.23
N GLY A 566 -2.48 7.00 25.97
CA GLY A 566 -1.87 6.41 24.78
C GLY A 566 -0.41 5.98 24.98
N LEU A 567 0.11 5.18 24.04
CA LEU A 567 1.44 4.55 24.14
C LEU A 567 2.58 5.54 24.38
N ALA A 568 2.59 6.69 23.71
CA ALA A 568 3.65 7.68 23.89
C ALA A 568 3.64 8.31 25.30
N GLN A 569 2.46 8.56 25.86
CA GLN A 569 2.33 9.11 27.22
C GLN A 569 2.67 8.04 28.25
N PHE A 570 2.21 6.81 28.04
CA PHE A 570 2.54 5.67 28.89
C PHE A 570 4.05 5.40 28.94
N ILE A 571 4.77 5.43 27.80
CA ILE A 571 6.23 5.28 27.79
C ILE A 571 6.91 6.44 28.52
N LYS A 572 6.46 7.69 28.31
CA LYS A 572 7.02 8.86 29.03
C LYS A 572 6.81 8.77 30.55
N ALA A 573 5.67 8.25 31.00
CA ALA A 573 5.42 8.01 32.42
C ALA A 573 6.34 6.90 32.98
N ASN A 574 6.89 6.04 32.12
CA ASN A 574 7.79 4.95 32.47
C ASN A 574 9.21 5.16 31.88
N ASP A 575 9.66 6.42 31.76
CA ASP A 575 10.94 6.80 31.14
C ASP A 575 12.18 6.25 31.85
N HIS A 576 12.01 5.80 33.10
CA HIS A 576 13.05 5.12 33.87
C HIS A 576 13.40 3.72 33.30
N ILE A 577 12.49 3.09 32.54
CA ILE A 577 12.70 1.77 31.90
C ILE A 577 12.83 1.90 30.37
N LEU A 578 11.95 2.69 29.74
CA LEU A 578 11.90 2.88 28.30
C LEU A 578 12.00 4.36 27.93
N SER A 579 13.02 4.75 27.17
CA SER A 579 13.12 6.12 26.64
C SER A 579 12.47 6.24 25.26
N LEU A 580 11.76 7.34 25.03
CA LEU A 580 11.18 7.71 23.73
C LEU A 580 11.81 9.02 23.22
N ASP A 581 12.53 8.96 22.09
CA ASP A 581 13.15 10.14 21.51
C ASP A 581 12.18 11.00 20.69
N ARG A 582 12.65 12.18 20.23
CA ARG A 582 11.85 13.11 19.42
C ARG A 582 11.48 12.57 18.03
N LYS A 583 12.16 11.52 17.55
CA LYS A 583 11.90 10.83 16.28
C LYS A 583 10.94 9.64 16.46
N GLY A 584 10.49 9.39 17.69
CA GLY A 584 9.59 8.29 18.04
C GLY A 584 10.31 6.95 18.14
N VAL A 585 11.61 6.93 18.40
CA VAL A 585 12.40 5.72 18.67
C VAL A 585 12.31 5.35 20.14
N ILE A 586 12.07 4.06 20.41
CA ILE A 586 12.02 3.47 21.74
C ILE A 586 13.31 2.69 21.99
N SER A 587 13.94 2.94 23.13
CA SER A 587 15.09 2.18 23.63
C SER A 587 14.92 1.83 25.10
N PHE A 588 15.52 0.73 25.53
CA PHE A 588 15.70 0.46 26.95
C PHE A 588 16.73 1.44 27.52
N ARG A 589 16.50 1.97 28.72
CA ARG A 589 17.57 2.65 29.45
C ARG A 589 18.53 1.59 29.97
N ASP A 590 19.80 1.74 29.63
CA ASP A 590 20.88 0.91 30.18
C ASP A 590 21.00 1.23 31.68
N GLU A 591 20.79 0.22 32.54
CA GLU A 591 21.00 0.31 34.01
C GLU A 591 22.48 0.57 34.36
N SER A 592 23.38 0.47 33.40
CA SER A 592 24.83 0.70 33.55
C SER A 592 25.24 2.17 33.61
N ARG A 593 24.37 3.13 33.24
CA ARG A 593 24.69 4.57 33.37
C ARG A 593 24.35 5.19 34.72
N SER A 594 23.50 4.55 35.51
CA SER A 594 23.12 5.05 36.85
C SER A 594 24.19 4.88 37.93
N ARG A 595 25.30 4.18 37.66
CA ARG A 595 26.42 4.01 38.61
C ARG A 595 27.60 4.96 38.39
N GLU A 596 27.59 5.76 37.33
CA GLU A 596 28.64 6.79 37.11
C GLU A 596 28.19 8.20 37.52
N GLU A 597 26.92 8.37 37.91
CA GLU A 597 26.37 9.65 38.40
C GLU A 597 25.78 9.56 39.83
N SER A 598 26.17 8.55 40.62
CA SER A 598 25.89 8.52 42.08
C SER A 598 27.14 8.50 42.93
#